data_AF-A0A2W2M6V8-F1
#
_entry.id   AF-A0A2W2M6V8-F1
#
_cell.length_a   1.000
_cell.length_b   1.000
_cell.length_c   1.000
_cell.angle_alpha   90.00
_cell.angle_beta   90.00
_cell.angle_gamma   90.00
#
_symmetry.space_group_name_H-M   'P 1'
#
loop_
_entity.id
_entity.type
_entity.pdbx_description
1 polymer ?
#
loop_
_entity_poly.entity_id
_entity_poly.type
_entity_poly.pdbx_seq_one_letter_code
_entity_poly.pdbx_strand_id
1 'polypeptide(L)'
;MAGYGTNRAPSVAGVLSGITTPTTRGPASSPRPLTSPFHPPAQDERGSLTRQVDPRVVVSPRQARELLTAVIYVGTWAHGRGRLLMPFFATLYFAALRPEEAVELRLQDCQLPKKGPGLLTLHQASTRAGSAWTDDGRKHEQRGLKHRARGDVRLVPVSPELVQVLRTYVDEFGTAEDGRLFRSPSGGRLDSTRYLDVWHKARRIAFPPHLVDSLLARRPYDLRHAAVSLWLNSGVPAAEVAEMAGHSVAILMDTYYKCIHGQREQMVQRIIDALSDDR
;
A
#
# COMPACT_ATOMS: atom_id res chain seq x y z
N MET A 1 -11.20 49.23 -45.24
CA MET A 1 -11.36 50.64 -44.81
C MET A 1 -10.42 50.81 -43.61
N ALA A 2 -9.18 51.31 -43.74
CA ALA A 2 -8.79 52.74 -43.94
C ALA A 2 -9.59 53.66 -42.99
N GLY A 3 -9.06 54.46 -42.07
CA GLY A 3 -7.72 54.97 -41.76
C GLY A 3 -7.90 56.40 -41.19
N TYR A 4 -6.98 56.85 -40.31
CA TYR A 4 -6.78 58.26 -39.84
C TYR A 4 -7.89 58.90 -38.99
N GLY A 5 -7.66 59.75 -37.98
CA GLY A 5 -6.48 60.44 -37.46
C GLY A 5 -6.92 61.65 -36.61
N THR A 6 -5.93 62.39 -36.09
CA THR A 6 -5.94 63.73 -35.42
C THR A 6 -5.91 63.71 -33.88
N ASN A 7 -4.77 64.05 -33.22
CA ASN A 7 -4.00 65.30 -33.06
C ASN A 7 -4.55 66.27 -32.00
N ARG A 8 -3.83 66.43 -30.87
CA ARG A 8 -3.15 67.68 -30.45
C ARG A 8 -2.55 67.57 -29.04
N ALA A 9 -1.23 67.75 -28.95
CA ALA A 9 -0.53 68.45 -27.86
C ALA A 9 -0.47 69.97 -28.24
N PRO A 10 0.21 70.89 -27.51
CA PRO A 10 1.04 70.79 -26.29
C PRO A 10 0.84 71.98 -25.29
N SER A 11 1.61 72.02 -24.19
CA SER A 11 2.34 73.23 -23.71
C SER A 11 2.83 73.09 -22.25
N VAL A 12 4.10 72.71 -22.01
CA VAL A 12 5.30 73.50 -21.62
C VAL A 12 5.33 74.18 -20.22
N ALA A 13 6.40 73.85 -19.48
CA ALA A 13 7.40 74.75 -18.84
C ALA A 13 7.43 74.98 -17.31
N GLY A 14 8.67 74.91 -16.76
CA GLY A 14 9.19 75.58 -15.54
C GLY A 14 9.36 74.67 -14.32
N VAL A 15 10.50 74.03 -13.96
CA VAL A 15 11.92 74.40 -13.69
C VAL A 15 12.17 75.14 -12.34
N LEU A 16 13.19 74.62 -11.61
CA LEU A 16 14.05 75.19 -10.54
C LEU A 16 13.74 74.72 -9.09
N SER A 17 14.58 73.87 -8.47
CA SER A 17 15.83 74.15 -7.69
C SER A 17 15.53 74.82 -6.33
N GLY A 18 16.04 74.44 -5.15
CA GLY A 18 17.08 73.51 -4.66
C GLY A 18 17.23 73.72 -3.13
N ILE A 19 18.37 73.28 -2.55
CA ILE A 19 19.00 73.71 -1.26
C ILE A 19 18.62 72.89 0.01
N THR A 20 19.43 71.88 0.41
CA THR A 20 20.45 71.79 1.52
C THR A 20 19.86 71.69 2.96
N THR A 21 20.33 70.92 3.95
CA THR A 21 21.65 70.36 4.38
C THR A 21 21.41 69.30 5.52
N PRO A 22 22.42 68.69 6.22
CA PRO A 22 22.38 67.29 6.72
C PRO A 22 22.52 67.13 8.26
N THR A 23 22.80 65.90 8.72
CA THR A 23 23.31 65.45 10.05
C THR A 23 22.20 64.94 11.00
N THR A 24 22.21 63.69 11.50
CA THR A 24 23.07 63.21 12.60
C THR A 24 23.05 61.67 12.74
N ARG A 25 24.14 61.13 13.32
CA ARG A 25 24.50 59.72 13.63
C ARG A 25 23.47 58.96 14.49
N GLY A 26 23.41 57.63 14.32
CA GLY A 26 22.46 56.65 14.94
C GLY A 26 22.76 56.26 16.40
N PRO A 27 22.60 55.00 16.86
CA PRO A 27 21.88 53.84 16.34
C PRO A 27 20.78 53.34 17.33
N ALA A 28 19.77 52.62 16.84
CA ALA A 28 18.93 51.79 17.72
C ALA A 28 18.39 50.58 16.94
N SER A 29 18.95 49.41 17.27
CA SER A 29 18.45 48.10 16.90
C SER A 29 17.09 47.87 17.54
N SER A 30 16.01 48.04 16.77
CA SER A 30 14.68 47.58 17.15
C SER A 30 14.56 46.08 16.82
N PRO A 31 14.19 45.20 17.77
CA PRO A 31 13.92 43.80 17.46
C PRO A 31 12.64 43.72 16.62
N ARG A 32 12.70 43.02 15.48
CA ARG A 32 11.49 42.74 14.68
C ARG A 32 10.50 41.93 15.53
N PRO A 33 9.22 42.28 15.57
CA PRO A 33 8.22 41.43 16.22
C PRO A 33 8.12 40.10 15.46
N LEU A 34 8.35 38.99 16.17
CA LEU A 34 8.06 37.63 15.72
C LEU A 34 6.54 37.41 15.72
N THR A 35 5.87 37.94 14.71
CA THR A 35 4.47 37.58 14.42
C THR A 35 4.31 37.39 12.92
N SER A 36 4.89 36.31 12.40
CA SER A 36 4.38 35.72 11.17
C SER A 36 3.42 34.60 11.60
N PRO A 37 2.12 34.66 11.26
CA PRO A 37 1.26 33.50 11.40
C PRO A 37 1.86 32.40 10.52
N PHE A 38 2.02 31.20 11.10
CA PHE A 38 2.48 30.02 10.38
C PHE A 38 1.52 29.75 9.22
N HIS A 39 1.87 30.22 8.03
CA HIS A 39 1.18 29.86 6.81
C HIS A 39 1.78 28.52 6.38
N PRO A 40 1.04 27.39 6.42
CA PRO A 40 1.52 26.17 5.80
C PRO A 40 1.81 26.49 4.32
N PRO A 41 2.92 26.00 3.75
CA PRO A 41 3.18 26.21 2.33
C PRO A 41 1.97 25.69 1.55
N ALA A 42 1.48 26.52 0.63
CA ALA A 42 0.40 26.16 -0.27
C ALA A 42 0.69 24.77 -0.84
N GLN A 43 -0.20 23.82 -0.55
CA GLN A 43 -0.11 22.48 -1.09
C GLN A 43 -0.14 22.62 -2.60
N ASP A 44 0.87 22.09 -3.29
CA ASP A 44 0.85 21.99 -4.74
C ASP A 44 -0.36 21.13 -5.12
N GLU A 45 -1.43 21.76 -5.58
CA GLU A 45 -2.67 21.13 -6.07
C GLU A 45 -2.46 20.39 -7.40
N ARG A 46 -1.25 19.86 -7.63
CA ARG A 46 -0.90 18.97 -8.74
C ARG A 46 -0.65 17.56 -8.21
N GLY A 47 -1.74 16.93 -7.80
CA GLY A 47 -1.93 15.48 -7.90
C GLY A 47 -0.86 14.61 -7.25
N SER A 48 -0.65 14.73 -5.95
CA SER A 48 -0.14 13.60 -5.18
C SER A 48 -1.22 12.51 -5.21
N LEU A 49 -1.04 11.53 -6.09
CA LEU A 49 -1.80 10.27 -6.10
C LEU A 49 -1.96 9.81 -4.66
N THR A 50 -3.19 9.68 -4.17
CA THR A 50 -3.48 9.30 -2.78
C THR A 50 -2.78 7.98 -2.46
N ARG A 51 -1.64 8.07 -1.77
CA ARG A 51 -0.85 6.92 -1.29
C ARG A 51 -1.55 6.14 -0.16
N GLN A 52 -2.69 6.67 0.28
CA GLN A 52 -3.43 6.28 1.46
C GLN A 52 -4.44 5.18 1.11
N VAL A 53 -4.45 4.14 1.91
CA VAL A 53 -5.47 3.08 1.82
C VAL A 53 -6.81 3.65 2.26
N ASP A 54 -7.84 3.35 1.47
CA ASP A 54 -9.23 3.60 1.86
C ASP A 54 -9.68 2.47 2.82
N PRO A 55 -10.03 2.76 4.08
CA PRO A 55 -10.44 1.73 5.03
C PRO A 55 -11.60 0.85 4.54
N ARG A 56 -12.43 1.34 3.61
CA ARG A 56 -13.56 0.59 3.04
C ARG A 56 -13.14 -0.63 2.20
N VAL A 57 -11.88 -0.75 1.79
CA VAL A 57 -11.37 -1.94 1.08
C VAL A 57 -11.01 -3.08 2.04
N VAL A 58 -10.76 -2.77 3.31
CA VAL A 58 -10.19 -3.69 4.30
C VAL A 58 -11.26 -4.63 4.83
N VAL A 59 -11.02 -5.94 4.65
CA VAL A 59 -11.86 -7.00 5.22
C VAL A 59 -11.45 -7.31 6.66
N SER A 60 -12.44 -7.67 7.48
CA SER A 60 -12.19 -8.27 8.79
C SER A 60 -11.61 -9.69 8.66
N PRO A 61 -11.00 -10.25 9.72
CA PRO A 61 -10.51 -11.63 9.71
C PRO A 61 -11.59 -12.70 9.44
N ARG A 62 -12.85 -12.42 9.78
CA ARG A 62 -13.96 -13.31 9.46
C ARG A 62 -14.28 -13.26 7.96
N GLN A 63 -14.45 -12.06 7.41
CA GLN A 63 -14.74 -11.86 5.99
C GLN A 63 -13.61 -12.38 5.08
N ALA A 64 -12.36 -12.23 5.50
CA ALA A 64 -11.23 -12.79 4.76
C ALA A 64 -11.32 -14.33 4.66
N ARG A 65 -11.64 -15.02 5.76
CA ARG A 65 -11.83 -16.48 5.76
C ARG A 65 -13.05 -16.92 4.98
N GLU A 66 -14.15 -16.17 5.06
CA GLU A 66 -15.35 -16.40 4.24
C GLU A 66 -15.02 -16.26 2.74
N LEU A 67 -14.25 -15.24 2.35
CA LEU A 67 -13.76 -15.08 0.98
C LEU A 67 -12.84 -16.22 0.53
N LEU A 68 -11.85 -16.61 1.34
CA LEU A 68 -10.95 -17.71 1.02
C LEU A 68 -11.71 -19.04 0.89
N THR A 69 -12.74 -19.24 1.74
CA THR A 69 -13.67 -20.37 1.61
C THR A 69 -14.43 -20.27 0.30
N ALA A 70 -15.02 -19.12 -0.05
CA ALA A 70 -15.73 -18.92 -1.31
C ALA A 70 -14.85 -19.18 -2.55
N VAL A 71 -13.55 -18.88 -2.48
CA VAL A 71 -12.59 -19.19 -3.55
C VAL A 71 -12.61 -20.67 -3.89
N ILE A 72 -12.69 -21.58 -2.92
CA ILE A 72 -12.64 -23.04 -3.20
C ILE A 72 -13.83 -23.54 -4.02
N TYR A 73 -14.95 -22.80 -4.01
CA TYR A 73 -16.16 -23.09 -4.78
C TYR A 73 -16.11 -22.55 -6.23
N VAL A 74 -15.06 -21.80 -6.59
CA VAL A 74 -14.95 -21.25 -7.95
C VAL A 74 -14.38 -22.30 -8.91
N GLY A 75 -15.14 -22.59 -9.96
CA GLY A 75 -14.77 -23.55 -11.00
C GLY A 75 -15.45 -24.91 -10.82
N THR A 76 -15.11 -25.87 -11.68
CA THR A 76 -15.66 -27.23 -11.56
C THR A 76 -14.76 -28.10 -10.68
N TRP A 77 -15.34 -29.15 -10.10
CA TRP A 77 -14.60 -30.14 -9.31
C TRP A 77 -13.39 -30.70 -10.08
N ALA A 78 -13.60 -31.09 -11.34
CA ALA A 78 -12.57 -31.66 -12.20
C ALA A 78 -11.39 -30.71 -12.51
N HIS A 79 -11.62 -29.40 -12.57
CA HIS A 79 -10.57 -28.43 -12.87
C HIS A 79 -10.01 -27.73 -11.63
N GLY A 80 -10.70 -27.80 -10.48
CA GLY A 80 -10.24 -27.33 -9.18
C GLY A 80 -9.69 -25.90 -9.15
N ARG A 81 -10.12 -25.01 -10.07
CA ARG A 81 -9.45 -23.71 -10.30
C ARG A 81 -9.38 -22.85 -9.04
N GLY A 82 -10.47 -22.81 -8.29
CA GLY A 82 -10.56 -22.14 -7.00
C GLY A 82 -9.67 -22.78 -5.94
N ARG A 83 -9.72 -24.12 -5.80
CA ARG A 83 -8.89 -24.88 -4.86
C ARG A 83 -7.39 -24.65 -5.09
N LEU A 84 -6.96 -24.56 -6.35
CA LEU A 84 -5.58 -24.26 -6.71
C LEU A 84 -5.15 -22.83 -6.34
N LEU A 85 -6.09 -21.87 -6.30
CA LEU A 85 -5.80 -20.45 -6.06
C LEU A 85 -6.13 -19.98 -4.64
N MET A 86 -6.87 -20.74 -3.85
CA MET A 86 -7.13 -20.38 -2.46
C MET A 86 -5.82 -20.17 -1.68
N PRO A 87 -4.82 -21.09 -1.75
CA PRO A 87 -3.54 -20.88 -1.08
C PRO A 87 -2.78 -19.65 -1.58
N PHE A 88 -2.91 -19.31 -2.87
CA PHE A 88 -2.36 -18.06 -3.41
C PHE A 88 -2.96 -16.84 -2.70
N PHE A 89 -4.29 -16.69 -2.65
CA PHE A 89 -4.92 -15.58 -1.93
C PHE A 89 -4.66 -15.63 -0.42
N ALA A 90 -4.53 -16.82 0.16
CA ALA A 90 -4.17 -16.97 1.57
C ALA A 90 -2.80 -16.34 1.88
N THR A 91 -1.81 -16.45 0.99
CA THR A 91 -0.51 -15.77 1.19
C THR A 91 -0.62 -14.23 1.16
N LEU A 92 -1.51 -13.68 0.32
CA LEU A 92 -1.76 -12.24 0.28
C LEU A 92 -2.37 -11.75 1.60
N TYR A 93 -3.25 -12.53 2.23
CA TYR A 93 -3.93 -12.15 3.46
C TYR A 93 -3.14 -12.47 4.73
N PHE A 94 -2.61 -13.68 4.88
CA PHE A 94 -1.95 -14.10 6.11
C PHE A 94 -0.49 -13.65 6.22
N ALA A 95 0.16 -13.36 5.09
CA ALA A 95 1.57 -12.97 5.03
C ALA A 95 1.79 -11.64 4.31
N ALA A 96 0.71 -10.93 3.98
CA ALA A 96 0.75 -9.64 3.29
C ALA A 96 1.54 -9.67 1.98
N LEU A 97 1.66 -10.79 1.26
CA LEU A 97 2.41 -10.81 -0.01
C LEU A 97 1.75 -9.89 -1.03
N ARG A 98 2.57 -9.25 -1.88
CA ARG A 98 2.07 -8.70 -3.15
C ARG A 98 1.72 -9.85 -4.09
N PRO A 99 0.75 -9.68 -5.00
CA PRO A 99 0.44 -10.69 -6.01
C PRO A 99 1.69 -11.17 -6.76
N GLU A 100 2.58 -10.27 -7.15
CA GLU A 100 3.79 -10.61 -7.91
C GLU A 100 4.80 -11.42 -7.08
N GLU A 101 4.91 -11.14 -5.77
CA GLU A 101 5.75 -11.92 -4.86
C GLU A 101 5.17 -13.33 -4.66
N ALA A 102 3.83 -13.43 -4.54
CA ALA A 102 3.16 -14.71 -4.41
C ALA A 102 3.30 -15.56 -5.67
N VAL A 103 3.20 -14.96 -6.87
CA VAL A 103 3.44 -15.67 -8.15
C VAL A 103 4.85 -16.24 -8.21
N GLU A 104 5.86 -15.59 -7.64
CA GLU A 104 7.25 -16.09 -7.62
C GLU A 104 7.59 -16.97 -6.42
N LEU A 105 6.69 -17.15 -5.45
CA LEU A 105 6.99 -17.86 -4.21
C LEU A 105 7.35 -19.32 -4.49
N ARG A 106 8.52 -19.75 -3.99
CA ARG A 106 9.03 -21.12 -4.16
C ARG A 106 9.01 -21.90 -2.86
N LEU A 107 8.89 -23.22 -2.97
CA LEU A 107 8.88 -24.11 -1.79
C LEU A 107 10.18 -24.00 -0.97
N GLN A 108 11.33 -23.85 -1.64
CA GLN A 108 12.64 -23.70 -0.97
C GLN A 108 12.72 -22.45 -0.07
N ASP A 109 11.91 -21.43 -0.35
CA ASP A 109 11.86 -20.18 0.42
C ASP A 109 10.83 -20.24 1.58
N CYS A 110 10.18 -21.40 1.76
CA CYS A 110 9.14 -21.63 2.75
C CYS A 110 9.59 -22.61 3.83
N GLN A 111 9.68 -22.14 5.07
CA GLN A 111 9.83 -23.01 6.24
C GLN A 111 8.44 -23.38 6.77
N LEU A 112 8.00 -24.61 6.51
CA LEU A 112 6.65 -25.10 6.78
C LEU A 112 6.66 -26.26 7.79
N PRO A 113 6.91 -26.02 9.09
CA PRO A 113 6.98 -27.09 10.09
C PRO A 113 5.64 -27.81 10.26
N LYS A 114 5.66 -29.05 10.78
CA LYS A 114 4.42 -29.83 11.04
C LYS A 114 3.54 -29.19 12.13
N LYS A 115 4.13 -28.43 13.04
CA LYS A 115 3.46 -27.73 14.15
C LYS A 115 4.15 -26.39 14.37
N GLY A 116 3.36 -25.38 14.76
CA GLY A 116 3.87 -24.05 15.09
C GLY A 116 3.92 -23.09 13.89
N PRO A 117 4.42 -21.86 14.12
CA PRO A 117 4.55 -20.85 13.07
C PRO A 117 5.62 -21.26 12.05
N GLY A 118 5.46 -20.77 10.83
CA GLY A 118 6.45 -20.93 9.76
C GLY A 118 7.15 -19.62 9.43
N LEU A 119 7.96 -19.65 8.39
CA LEU A 119 8.68 -18.48 7.89
C LEU A 119 8.69 -18.48 6.37
N LEU A 120 8.37 -17.34 5.76
CA LEU A 120 8.57 -17.10 4.34
C LEU A 120 9.76 -16.16 4.13
N THR A 121 10.65 -16.54 3.20
CA THR A 121 11.79 -15.73 2.79
C THR A 121 11.48 -15.06 1.47
N LEU A 122 11.28 -13.74 1.45
CA LEU A 122 10.85 -13.03 0.26
C LEU A 122 11.98 -12.16 -0.29
N HIS A 123 12.37 -12.48 -1.51
CA HIS A 123 13.39 -11.73 -2.26
C HIS A 123 12.73 -10.51 -2.91
N GLN A 124 13.22 -9.29 -2.63
CA GLN A 124 12.72 -8.12 -3.33
C GLN A 124 13.07 -8.21 -4.82
N ALA A 125 12.06 -8.12 -5.67
CA ALA A 125 12.26 -8.12 -7.11
C ALA A 125 13.18 -6.97 -7.53
N SER A 126 14.35 -7.29 -8.11
CA SER A 126 15.13 -6.29 -8.84
C SER A 126 14.28 -5.79 -10.01
N THR A 127 14.16 -4.47 -10.19
CA THR A 127 13.42 -3.83 -11.28
C THR A 127 14.06 -4.10 -12.66
N ARG A 128 14.02 -5.35 -13.11
CA ARG A 128 14.25 -5.76 -14.49
C ARG A 128 13.26 -6.86 -14.86
N ALA A 129 12.02 -6.45 -15.07
CA ALA A 129 11.11 -7.02 -16.05
C ALA A 129 10.00 -5.98 -16.29
N GLY A 130 9.67 -5.77 -17.56
CA GLY A 130 8.89 -4.63 -18.05
C GLY A 130 7.52 -4.46 -17.43
N SER A 131 7.00 -3.24 -17.59
CA SER A 131 5.58 -2.85 -17.52
C SER A 131 4.60 -4.01 -17.36
N ALA A 132 4.41 -4.46 -16.13
CA ALA A 132 3.35 -5.38 -15.78
C ALA A 132 2.19 -4.55 -15.24
N TRP A 133 1.07 -4.70 -15.92
CA TRP A 133 -0.20 -4.04 -15.69
C TRP A 133 -0.59 -4.15 -14.21
N THR A 134 -0.56 -3.04 -13.48
CA THR A 134 -1.19 -2.96 -12.16
C THR A 134 -2.70 -3.15 -12.34
N ASP A 135 -3.34 -3.82 -11.38
CA ASP A 135 -4.80 -4.01 -11.25
C ASP A 135 -5.62 -2.68 -11.22
N ASP A 136 -4.93 -1.54 -11.33
CA ASP A 136 -5.50 -0.19 -11.42
C ASP A 136 -5.62 0.34 -12.86
N GLY A 137 -5.24 -0.44 -13.88
CA GLY A 137 -5.31 0.00 -15.29
C GLY A 137 -4.43 1.21 -15.63
N ARG A 138 -3.60 1.68 -14.69
CA ARG A 138 -2.70 2.83 -14.87
C ARG A 138 -1.29 2.35 -15.20
N LYS A 139 -0.73 2.89 -16.29
CA LYS A 139 0.72 2.81 -16.55
C LYS A 139 1.42 3.62 -15.47
N HIS A 140 2.18 2.97 -14.59
CA HIS A 140 3.04 3.70 -13.67
C HIS A 140 4.22 4.26 -14.47
N GLU A 141 4.32 5.58 -14.53
CA GLU A 141 5.51 6.27 -15.01
C GLU A 141 6.66 5.97 -14.02
N GLN A 142 7.80 5.52 -14.53
CA GLN A 142 9.00 5.28 -13.74
C GLN A 142 9.57 6.61 -13.27
N ARG A 143 9.16 7.06 -12.07
CA ARG A 143 9.84 8.17 -11.40
C ARG A 143 10.88 7.62 -10.42
N GLY A 144 12.13 7.62 -10.88
CA GLY A 144 13.36 7.63 -10.08
C GLY A 144 13.42 6.72 -8.86
N LEU A 145 13.70 5.43 -9.07
CA LEU A 145 14.09 4.54 -7.98
C LEU A 145 15.49 4.91 -7.47
N LYS A 146 15.62 5.25 -6.18
CA LYS A 146 16.88 5.07 -5.48
C LYS A 146 17.22 3.58 -5.57
N HIS A 147 18.35 3.27 -6.19
CA HIS A 147 18.95 1.94 -6.21
C HIS A 147 19.02 1.42 -4.77
N ARG A 148 18.12 0.50 -4.40
CA ARG A 148 18.40 -0.43 -3.30
C ARG A 148 19.20 -1.59 -3.87
N ALA A 149 20.12 -2.10 -3.08
CA ALA A 149 21.01 -3.17 -3.49
C ALA A 149 20.20 -4.39 -3.93
N ARG A 150 20.65 -5.00 -5.03
CA ARG A 150 20.17 -6.29 -5.52
C ARG A 150 20.44 -7.33 -4.41
N GLY A 151 19.39 -7.88 -3.79
CA GLY A 151 19.53 -8.89 -2.71
C GLY A 151 18.88 -8.55 -1.37
N ASP A 152 18.11 -7.46 -1.24
CA ASP A 152 17.30 -7.25 -0.03
C ASP A 152 16.26 -8.37 0.11
N VAL A 153 16.39 -9.16 1.18
CA VAL A 153 15.46 -10.21 1.58
C VAL A 153 14.68 -9.73 2.79
N ARG A 154 13.37 -9.97 2.82
CA ARG A 154 12.56 -9.81 4.04
C ARG A 154 12.05 -11.16 4.52
N LEU A 155 12.04 -11.33 5.84
CA LEU A 155 11.49 -12.50 6.49
C LEU A 155 10.07 -12.20 6.96
N VAL A 156 9.14 -13.12 6.73
CA VAL A 156 7.74 -12.98 7.14
C VAL A 156 7.36 -14.20 7.97
N PRO A 157 7.23 -14.06 9.30
CA PRO A 157 6.62 -15.09 10.13
C PRO A 157 5.20 -15.35 9.67
N VAL A 158 4.83 -16.63 9.52
CA VAL A 158 3.49 -17.02 9.08
C VAL A 158 2.78 -17.86 10.12
N SER A 159 1.48 -17.64 10.24
CA SER A 159 0.64 -18.35 11.20
C SER A 159 0.63 -19.86 10.93
N PRO A 160 0.41 -20.69 11.96
CA PRO A 160 0.23 -22.14 11.78
C PRO A 160 -0.89 -22.49 10.78
N GLU A 161 -1.91 -21.63 10.68
CA GLU A 161 -3.00 -21.75 9.71
C GLU A 161 -2.48 -21.67 8.27
N LEU A 162 -1.69 -20.64 7.94
CA LEU A 162 -1.11 -20.53 6.59
C LEU A 162 -0.11 -21.66 6.31
N VAL A 163 0.68 -22.08 7.31
CA VAL A 163 1.56 -23.24 7.17
C VAL A 163 0.77 -24.48 6.75
N GLN A 164 -0.34 -24.76 7.43
CA GLN A 164 -1.18 -25.91 7.09
C GLN A 164 -1.76 -25.80 5.67
N VAL A 165 -2.24 -24.61 5.28
CA VAL A 165 -2.76 -24.35 3.93
C VAL A 165 -1.69 -24.64 2.87
N LEU A 166 -0.47 -24.15 3.05
CA LEU A 166 0.62 -24.36 2.09
C LEU A 166 1.09 -25.82 2.07
N ARG A 167 1.18 -26.49 3.23
CA ARG A 167 1.51 -27.92 3.29
C ARG A 167 0.49 -28.78 2.55
N THR A 168 -0.79 -28.59 2.84
CA THR A 168 -1.87 -29.31 2.14
C THR A 168 -1.83 -29.06 0.64
N TYR A 169 -1.56 -27.82 0.21
CA TYR A 169 -1.41 -27.51 -1.22
C TYR A 169 -0.24 -28.27 -1.86
N VAL A 170 0.93 -28.28 -1.21
CA VAL A 170 2.11 -28.98 -1.73
C VAL A 170 1.89 -30.49 -1.76
N ASP A 171 1.27 -31.05 -0.73
CA ASP A 171 0.98 -32.49 -0.65
C ASP A 171 -0.03 -32.91 -1.74
N GLU A 172 -1.03 -32.09 -2.04
CA GLU A 172 -2.07 -32.41 -3.01
C GLU A 172 -1.67 -32.11 -4.46
N PHE A 173 -1.02 -30.97 -4.69
CA PHE A 173 -0.78 -30.47 -6.05
C PHE A 173 0.70 -30.43 -6.43
N GLY A 174 1.64 -30.59 -5.50
CA GLY A 174 3.07 -30.41 -5.77
C GLY A 174 3.43 -28.99 -6.22
N THR A 175 4.63 -28.83 -6.76
CA THR A 175 5.18 -27.56 -7.25
C THR A 175 5.34 -27.55 -8.77
N ALA A 176 5.65 -26.39 -9.35
CA ALA A 176 6.19 -26.32 -10.70
C ALA A 176 7.61 -26.93 -10.76
N GLU A 177 8.10 -27.20 -11.97
CA GLU A 177 9.46 -27.76 -12.20
C GLU A 177 10.57 -26.89 -11.62
N ASP A 178 10.40 -25.57 -11.61
CA ASP A 178 11.35 -24.61 -11.04
C ASP A 178 11.09 -24.30 -9.55
N GLY A 179 10.22 -25.07 -8.90
CA GLY A 179 9.94 -25.00 -7.46
C GLY A 179 8.93 -23.94 -7.05
N ARG A 180 8.35 -23.17 -7.98
CA ARG A 180 7.22 -22.27 -7.66
C ARG A 180 6.06 -23.05 -7.07
N LEU A 181 5.43 -22.49 -6.04
CA LEU A 181 4.21 -23.04 -5.46
C LEU A 181 3.06 -22.91 -6.46
N PHE A 182 2.72 -21.67 -6.85
CA PHE A 182 1.55 -21.40 -7.68
C PHE A 182 1.91 -21.35 -9.16
N ARG A 183 1.12 -22.02 -9.98
CA ARG A 183 1.37 -22.19 -11.41
C ARG A 183 0.09 -22.21 -12.23
N SER A 184 0.22 -21.91 -13.52
CA SER A 184 -0.87 -22.15 -14.47
C SER A 184 -1.10 -23.66 -14.63
N PRO A 185 -2.24 -24.11 -15.18
CA PRO A 185 -2.47 -25.53 -15.47
C PRO A 185 -1.42 -26.15 -16.39
N SER A 186 -0.78 -25.34 -17.24
CA SER A 186 0.32 -25.78 -18.11
C SER A 186 1.68 -25.81 -17.41
N GLY A 187 1.74 -25.57 -16.08
CA GLY A 187 2.97 -25.54 -15.29
C GLY A 187 3.73 -24.20 -15.36
N GLY A 188 3.30 -23.29 -16.23
CA GLY A 188 3.90 -21.97 -16.40
C GLY A 188 3.59 -20.98 -15.26
N ARG A 189 4.04 -19.74 -15.43
CA ARG A 189 3.75 -18.64 -14.49
C ARG A 189 2.25 -18.42 -14.37
N LEU A 190 1.77 -18.12 -13.16
CA LEU A 190 0.38 -17.80 -12.92
C LEU A 190 0.04 -16.44 -13.54
N ASP A 191 -0.96 -16.42 -14.41
CA ASP A 191 -1.42 -15.22 -15.11
C ASP A 191 -2.38 -14.38 -14.26
N SER A 192 -2.29 -13.05 -14.38
CA SER A 192 -3.10 -12.11 -13.60
C SER A 192 -4.58 -12.16 -13.93
N THR A 193 -4.93 -12.27 -15.21
CA THR A 193 -6.31 -12.41 -15.66
C THR A 193 -6.99 -13.59 -14.98
N ARG A 194 -6.22 -14.67 -14.78
CA ARG A 194 -6.72 -15.90 -14.18
C ARG A 194 -7.08 -15.74 -12.71
N TYR A 195 -6.18 -15.17 -11.90
CA TYR A 195 -6.51 -14.98 -10.48
C TYR A 195 -7.57 -13.88 -10.30
N LEU A 196 -7.60 -12.86 -11.15
CA LEU A 196 -8.64 -11.81 -11.10
C LEU A 196 -10.03 -12.36 -11.40
N ASP A 197 -10.18 -13.21 -12.42
CA ASP A 197 -11.44 -13.88 -12.73
C ASP A 197 -11.95 -14.71 -11.54
N VAL A 198 -11.07 -15.48 -10.89
CA VAL A 198 -11.43 -16.29 -9.73
C VAL A 198 -11.80 -15.40 -8.54
N TRP A 199 -11.07 -14.31 -8.31
CA TRP A 199 -11.36 -13.36 -7.24
C TRP A 199 -12.75 -12.72 -7.40
N HIS A 200 -13.08 -12.21 -8.59
CA HIS A 200 -14.39 -11.60 -8.83
C HIS A 200 -15.55 -12.59 -8.73
N LYS A 201 -15.34 -13.86 -9.09
CA LYS A 201 -16.32 -14.94 -8.86
C LYS A 201 -16.47 -15.24 -7.37
N ALA A 202 -15.37 -15.36 -6.63
CA ALA A 202 -15.39 -15.61 -5.20
C ALA A 202 -16.12 -14.50 -4.43
N ARG A 203 -15.90 -13.22 -4.77
CA ARG A 203 -16.63 -12.09 -4.17
C ARG A 203 -18.14 -12.22 -4.32
N ARG A 204 -18.63 -12.63 -5.50
CA ARG A 204 -20.06 -12.84 -5.76
C ARG A 204 -20.67 -14.01 -4.99
N ILE A 205 -19.84 -14.98 -4.58
CA ILE A 205 -20.25 -16.10 -3.74
C ILE A 205 -20.24 -15.68 -2.26
N ALA A 206 -19.21 -14.95 -1.83
CA ALA A 206 -19.00 -14.60 -0.43
C ALA A 206 -19.90 -13.47 0.07
N PHE A 207 -20.27 -12.52 -0.80
CA PHE A 207 -20.89 -11.26 -0.39
C PHE A 207 -22.29 -11.06 -0.97
N PRO A 208 -23.20 -10.40 -0.21
CA PRO A 208 -24.45 -9.91 -0.76
C PRO A 208 -24.19 -8.84 -1.85
N PRO A 209 -25.13 -8.62 -2.78
CA PRO A 209 -24.92 -7.74 -3.95
C PRO A 209 -24.37 -6.35 -3.61
N HIS A 210 -24.91 -5.70 -2.57
CA HIS A 210 -24.46 -4.36 -2.16
C HIS A 210 -22.99 -4.31 -1.69
N LEU A 211 -22.45 -5.40 -1.14
CA LEU A 211 -21.03 -5.50 -0.77
C LEU A 211 -20.15 -5.87 -1.96
N VAL A 212 -20.68 -6.63 -2.93
CA VAL A 212 -19.99 -6.88 -4.21
C VAL A 212 -19.77 -5.56 -4.97
N ASP A 213 -20.78 -4.70 -5.00
CA ASP A 213 -20.72 -3.38 -5.64
C ASP A 213 -19.89 -2.35 -4.85
N SER A 214 -19.58 -2.66 -3.59
CA SER A 214 -18.73 -1.82 -2.74
C SER A 214 -17.24 -1.97 -3.03
N LEU A 215 -16.43 -1.13 -2.36
CA LEU A 215 -14.97 -1.21 -2.40
C LEU A 215 -14.38 -2.41 -1.63
N LEU A 216 -15.19 -3.09 -0.81
CA LEU A 216 -14.73 -4.15 0.09
C LEU A 216 -14.07 -5.29 -0.69
N ALA A 217 -12.77 -5.50 -0.44
CA ALA A 217 -11.98 -6.54 -1.08
C ALA A 217 -12.07 -6.53 -2.61
N ARG A 218 -12.26 -5.36 -3.25
CA ARG A 218 -12.54 -5.26 -4.70
C ARG A 218 -11.45 -5.93 -5.53
N ARG A 219 -10.20 -5.78 -5.11
CA ARG A 219 -9.00 -6.36 -5.73
C ARG A 219 -8.37 -7.41 -4.81
N PRO A 220 -7.66 -8.41 -5.36
CA PRO A 220 -6.85 -9.31 -4.53
C PRO A 220 -5.81 -8.57 -3.69
N TYR A 221 -5.27 -7.46 -4.23
CA TYR A 221 -4.29 -6.62 -3.53
C TYR A 221 -4.84 -6.04 -2.21
N ASP A 222 -6.16 -5.89 -2.10
CA ASP A 222 -6.79 -5.38 -0.88
C ASP A 222 -6.65 -6.36 0.29
N LEU A 223 -6.37 -7.66 0.04
CA LEU A 223 -6.01 -8.62 1.10
C LEU A 223 -4.69 -8.26 1.79
N ARG A 224 -3.70 -7.77 1.03
CA ARG A 224 -2.46 -7.26 1.62
C ARG A 224 -2.72 -6.03 2.47
N HIS A 225 -3.59 -5.13 2.01
CA HIS A 225 -3.99 -3.97 2.81
C HIS A 225 -4.69 -4.40 4.11
N ALA A 226 -5.55 -5.42 4.04
CA ALA A 226 -6.21 -5.96 5.22
C ALA A 226 -5.21 -6.61 6.20
N ALA A 227 -4.24 -7.37 5.69
CA ALA A 227 -3.19 -7.99 6.48
C ALA A 227 -2.37 -6.97 7.28
N VAL A 228 -1.84 -5.95 6.59
CA VAL A 228 -1.02 -4.91 7.21
C VAL A 228 -1.83 -4.07 8.19
N SER A 229 -3.07 -3.74 7.83
CA SER A 229 -3.98 -3.03 8.74
C SER A 229 -4.25 -3.85 9.99
N LEU A 230 -4.47 -5.16 9.86
CA LEU A 230 -4.67 -6.06 11.00
C LEU A 230 -3.45 -6.06 11.93
N TRP A 231 -2.23 -6.24 11.40
CA TRP A 231 -1.02 -6.27 12.24
C TRP A 231 -0.81 -4.98 13.05
N LEU A 232 -0.98 -3.82 12.40
CA LEU A 232 -0.91 -2.52 13.07
C LEU A 232 -1.96 -2.41 14.18
N ASN A 233 -3.18 -2.80 13.87
CA ASN A 233 -4.32 -2.76 14.79
C ASN A 233 -4.19 -3.77 15.94
N SER A 234 -3.50 -4.89 15.73
CA SER A 234 -3.16 -5.86 16.78
C SER A 234 -2.04 -5.38 17.71
N GLY A 235 -1.45 -4.20 17.47
CA GLY A 235 -0.41 -3.63 18.32
C GLY A 235 1.01 -4.08 17.97
N VAL A 236 1.22 -4.73 16.82
CA VAL A 236 2.56 -5.06 16.35
C VAL A 236 3.32 -3.75 16.08
N PRO A 237 4.58 -3.61 16.54
CA PRO A 237 5.36 -2.39 16.32
C PRO A 237 5.44 -2.02 14.83
N ALA A 238 5.24 -0.73 14.52
CA ALA A 238 5.23 -0.25 13.14
C ALA A 238 6.55 -0.53 12.39
N ALA A 239 7.69 -0.58 13.10
CA ALA A 239 8.97 -0.94 12.53
C ALA A 239 8.99 -2.39 12.03
N GLU A 240 8.52 -3.35 12.83
CA GLU A 240 8.42 -4.75 12.43
C GLU A 240 7.41 -4.94 11.30
N VAL A 241 6.25 -4.28 11.38
CA VAL A 241 5.26 -4.32 10.29
C VAL A 241 5.87 -3.78 8.99
N ALA A 242 6.65 -2.69 9.06
CA ALA A 242 7.29 -2.11 7.89
C ALA A 242 8.31 -3.08 7.28
N GLU A 243 9.16 -3.69 8.10
CA GLU A 243 10.14 -4.70 7.66
C GLU A 243 9.43 -5.91 7.03
N MET A 244 8.50 -6.51 7.76
CA MET A 244 7.70 -7.63 7.29
C MET A 244 6.90 -7.29 6.05
N ALA A 245 6.39 -6.08 5.86
CA ALA A 245 5.66 -5.70 4.65
C ALA A 245 6.59 -5.24 3.51
N GLY A 246 7.89 -5.04 3.74
CA GLY A 246 8.80 -4.48 2.74
C GLY A 246 8.55 -2.99 2.46
N HIS A 247 8.14 -2.24 3.47
CA HIS A 247 7.95 -0.79 3.44
C HIS A 247 9.04 -0.09 4.25
N SER A 248 9.27 1.21 4.02
CA SER A 248 9.87 2.05 5.08
C SER A 248 8.78 2.44 6.08
N VAL A 249 9.16 2.72 7.34
CA VAL A 249 8.20 3.15 8.37
C VAL A 249 7.40 4.39 7.92
N ALA A 250 8.07 5.36 7.30
CA ALA A 250 7.41 6.56 6.78
C ALA A 250 6.35 6.23 5.71
N ILE A 251 6.66 5.32 4.78
CA ILE A 251 5.70 4.87 3.76
C ILE A 251 4.56 4.10 4.40
N LEU A 252 4.85 3.23 5.37
CA LEU A 252 3.83 2.48 6.09
C LEU A 252 2.83 3.41 6.76
N MET A 253 3.31 4.40 7.53
CA MET A 253 2.43 5.33 8.23
C MET A 253 1.63 6.20 7.26
N ASP A 254 2.26 6.78 6.23
CA ASP A 254 1.56 7.57 5.22
C ASP A 254 0.47 6.76 4.49
N THR A 255 0.75 5.49 4.20
CA THR A 255 -0.19 4.60 3.51
C THR A 255 -1.34 4.14 4.41
N TYR A 256 -1.09 3.79 5.67
CA TYR A 256 -2.07 3.10 6.52
C TYR A 256 -2.67 3.95 7.65
N TYR A 257 -2.33 5.24 7.78
CA TYR A 257 -2.83 6.05 8.91
C TYR A 257 -4.36 6.02 9.04
N LYS A 258 -5.11 6.04 7.92
CA LYS A 258 -6.58 5.93 7.90
C LYS A 258 -7.11 4.61 8.47
N CYS A 259 -6.34 3.53 8.38
CA CYS A 259 -6.72 2.20 8.83
C CYS A 259 -6.38 1.93 10.30
N ILE A 260 -5.55 2.78 10.92
CA ILE A 260 -5.20 2.75 12.35
C ILE A 260 -6.25 3.54 13.18
N HIS A 261 -6.98 4.45 12.55
CA HIS A 261 -8.00 5.26 13.22
C HIS A 261 -9.24 4.44 13.61
N GLY A 262 -9.73 4.66 14.85
CA GLY A 262 -10.91 3.98 15.40
C GLY A 262 -10.65 3.08 16.62
N GLN A 263 -9.39 2.93 17.04
CA GLN A 263 -9.03 2.06 18.18
C GLN A 263 -8.67 2.81 19.47
N ARG A 264 -9.06 4.08 19.61
CA ARG A 264 -8.65 4.87 20.78
C ARG A 264 -9.02 4.19 22.09
N GLU A 265 -10.19 3.59 22.18
CA GLU A 265 -10.64 2.83 23.36
C GLU A 265 -9.79 1.58 23.61
N GLN A 266 -9.48 0.79 22.57
CA GLN A 266 -8.63 -0.40 22.70
C GLN A 266 -7.18 -0.04 23.06
N MET A 267 -6.65 1.05 22.50
CA MET A 267 -5.33 1.58 22.85
C MET A 267 -5.29 2.06 24.31
N VAL A 268 -6.33 2.79 24.74
CA VAL A 268 -6.47 3.21 26.15
C VAL A 268 -6.58 2.00 27.06
N GLN A 269 -7.35 0.96 26.69
CA GLN A 269 -7.45 -0.26 27.49
C GLN A 269 -6.10 -0.96 27.63
N ARG A 270 -5.33 -1.13 26.55
CA ARG A 270 -3.97 -1.69 26.63
C ARG A 270 -3.04 -0.88 27.53
N ILE A 271 -3.16 0.46 27.53
CA ILE A 271 -2.40 1.33 28.44
C ILE A 271 -2.84 1.10 29.88
N ILE A 272 -4.15 1.02 30.14
CA ILE A 272 -4.70 0.73 31.47
C ILE A 272 -4.19 -0.63 31.97
N ASP A 273 -4.28 -1.67 31.14
CA ASP A 273 -3.84 -3.03 31.49
C ASP A 273 -2.34 -3.02 31.84
N ALA A 274 -1.50 -2.41 30.99
CA ALA A 274 -0.05 -2.31 31.24
C ALA A 274 0.30 -1.52 32.50
N LEU A 275 -0.46 -0.48 32.83
CA LEU A 275 -0.28 0.29 34.08
C LEU A 275 -0.82 -0.45 35.32
N SER A 276 -1.67 -1.46 35.12
CA SER A 276 -2.27 -2.25 36.19
C SER A 276 -1.42 -3.47 36.55
N ASP A 277 -0.61 -3.97 35.62
CA ASP A 277 0.35 -5.07 35.84
C ASP A 277 1.55 -4.69 36.73
N ASP A 278 1.72 -3.40 37.04
CA ASP A 278 2.76 -2.85 37.96
C ASP A 278 2.27 -2.69 39.42
N ARG A 279 1.14 -3.33 39.81
CA ARG A 279 0.62 -3.35 41.20
C ARG A 279 0.49 -4.76 41.76
#